data_AF-A0A2A7MPJ9-F1
#
_entry.id   AF-A0A2A7MPJ9-F1
#
_cell.length_a   1.000
_cell.length_b   1.000
_cell.length_c   1.000
_cell.angle_alpha   90.00
_cell.angle_beta   90.00
_cell.angle_gamma   90.00
#
_symmetry.space_group_name_H-M   'P 1'
#
loop_
_entity.id
_entity.type
_entity.pdbx_description
1 polymer ?
#
loop_
_entity_poly.entity_id
_entity_poly.type
_entity_poly.pdbx_seq_one_letter_code
_entity_poly.pdbx_strand_id
1 'polypeptide(L)'
;MKGLRAAAAAMTLAVVVAGCSGGFLHRYGSTESVAATTPDLAAASDEVVARTRHSVVKVHGESESCFTVLEGSGFVVTPHRVMTNAHVVAGAESFSVDADGKTYAAQVVSYDPRDDIAILDVPDLAAPPLTFADYTAGAGTDALVLGFPGATSFTASPARIRAVTDLNGPDIYQTTSVTRQVYVLAGSFSKSGGSGSAVVDLNGNVLGVYFGAESSSWTTGFAMTAEQVAPQMAKARNFEATDTGRCVS
;
A
#
# COMPACT_ATOMS: atom_id res chain seq x y z
N MET A 1 23.94 -77.90 -10.82
CA MET A 1 24.55 -76.87 -11.70
C MET A 1 23.48 -76.35 -12.67
N LYS A 2 23.42 -75.03 -12.89
CA LYS A 2 22.37 -74.26 -13.60
C LYS A 2 21.10 -74.09 -12.75
N GLY A 3 20.60 -72.90 -12.43
CA GLY A 3 20.90 -71.52 -12.83
C GLY A 3 19.57 -70.77 -12.73
N LEU A 4 19.37 -69.96 -11.69
CA LEU A 4 18.15 -69.16 -11.54
C LEU A 4 18.51 -67.68 -11.53
N ARG A 5 17.93 -66.98 -12.51
CA ARG A 5 18.14 -65.57 -12.84
C ARG A 5 17.44 -64.68 -11.82
N ALA A 6 18.08 -63.55 -11.55
CA ALA A 6 17.59 -62.46 -10.72
C ALA A 6 16.28 -61.84 -11.26
N ALA A 7 15.36 -61.53 -10.36
CA ALA A 7 14.29 -60.56 -10.58
C ALA A 7 14.54 -59.38 -9.62
N ALA A 8 14.90 -58.23 -10.18
CA ALA A 8 15.02 -56.98 -9.45
C ALA A 8 13.61 -56.39 -9.27
N ALA A 9 13.14 -56.28 -8.03
CA ALA A 9 11.94 -55.53 -7.70
C ALA A 9 12.30 -54.05 -7.57
N ALA A 10 11.77 -53.21 -8.47
CA ALA A 10 11.84 -51.76 -8.33
C ALA A 10 10.85 -51.33 -7.24
N MET A 11 11.37 -50.87 -6.10
CA MET A 11 10.58 -50.34 -5.00
C MET A 11 10.50 -48.82 -5.15
N THR A 12 9.39 -48.33 -5.74
CA THR A 12 9.10 -46.90 -5.83
C THR A 12 8.70 -46.38 -4.46
N LEU A 13 9.57 -45.56 -3.85
CA LEU A 13 9.30 -44.91 -2.57
C LEU A 13 8.35 -43.72 -2.81
N ALA A 14 7.07 -43.87 -2.49
CA ALA A 14 6.12 -42.76 -2.44
C ALA A 14 6.28 -42.03 -1.09
N VAL A 15 6.82 -40.82 -1.13
CA VAL A 15 6.85 -39.93 0.04
C VAL A 15 5.45 -39.31 0.19
N VAL A 16 4.69 -39.75 1.18
CA VAL A 16 3.46 -39.10 1.61
C VAL A 16 3.85 -38.04 2.64
N VAL A 17 3.84 -36.77 2.25
CA VAL A 17 3.91 -35.66 3.21
C VAL A 17 2.49 -35.38 3.68
N ALA A 18 2.17 -35.82 4.88
CA ALA A 18 0.96 -35.43 5.59
C ALA A 18 1.10 -33.97 6.06
N GLY A 19 0.46 -33.04 5.35
CA GLY A 19 0.30 -31.65 5.79
C GLY A 19 -0.94 -31.53 6.68
N CYS A 20 -0.72 -31.20 7.96
CA CYS A 20 -1.77 -30.94 8.94
C CYS A 20 -2.58 -29.68 8.60
N SER A 21 -3.89 -29.82 8.74
CA SER A 21 -4.95 -28.82 8.62
C SER A 21 -4.82 -27.71 9.68
N GLY A 22 -4.97 -26.46 9.25
CA GLY A 22 -5.23 -25.30 10.11
C GLY A 22 -5.98 -24.25 9.30
N GLY A 23 -7.29 -24.17 9.51
CA GLY A 23 -8.21 -23.42 8.66
C GLY A 23 -8.15 -21.91 8.86
N PHE A 24 -8.02 -21.17 7.77
CA PHE A 24 -8.38 -19.76 7.62
C PHE A 24 -8.57 -19.46 6.13
N LEU A 25 -9.53 -20.11 5.47
CA LEU A 25 -9.92 -19.76 4.10
C LEU A 25 -11.43 -19.54 4.06
N HIS A 26 -11.86 -18.35 4.47
CA HIS A 26 -13.14 -17.85 3.99
C HIS A 26 -12.93 -17.42 2.54
N ARG A 27 -13.48 -18.26 1.69
CA ARG A 27 -13.55 -18.28 0.23
C ARG A 27 -14.01 -16.92 -0.33
N TYR A 28 -13.08 -16.00 -0.59
CA TYR A 28 -13.28 -15.02 -1.67
C TYR A 28 -13.19 -15.80 -2.98
N GLY A 29 -14.35 -16.18 -3.51
CA GLY A 29 -14.46 -16.91 -4.75
C GLY A 29 -13.70 -16.20 -5.86
N SER A 30 -13.04 -16.99 -6.70
CA SER A 30 -12.45 -16.58 -7.97
C SER A 30 -13.50 -15.87 -8.82
N THR A 31 -13.60 -14.56 -8.67
CA THR A 31 -14.21 -13.69 -9.68
C THR A 31 -13.09 -13.23 -10.57
N GLU A 32 -13.31 -13.47 -11.86
CA GLU A 32 -12.37 -13.22 -12.95
C GLU A 32 -11.64 -11.89 -12.78
N SER A 33 -10.37 -11.90 -13.20
CA SER A 33 -9.63 -10.70 -13.54
C SER A 33 -10.43 -9.90 -14.56
N VAL A 34 -11.26 -8.97 -14.10
CA VAL A 34 -11.75 -7.88 -14.94
C VAL A 34 -10.57 -6.93 -15.04
N ALA A 35 -9.71 -7.16 -16.03
CA ALA A 35 -8.85 -6.11 -16.54
C ALA A 35 -9.79 -4.97 -16.94
N ALA A 36 -9.81 -3.92 -16.13
CA ALA A 36 -10.64 -2.75 -16.38
C ALA A 36 -9.99 -2.00 -17.56
N THR A 37 -10.37 -2.39 -18.77
CA THR A 37 -9.94 -1.78 -20.03
C THR A 37 -11.18 -1.46 -20.85
N THR A 38 -12.01 -0.56 -20.34
CA THR A 38 -12.92 0.19 -21.21
C THR A 38 -12.19 1.45 -21.69
N PRO A 39 -12.36 1.88 -22.95
CA PRO A 39 -11.78 3.14 -23.44
C PRO A 39 -12.18 4.35 -22.58
N ASP A 40 -13.37 4.32 -21.99
CA ASP A 40 -13.88 5.34 -21.09
C ASP A 40 -13.06 5.42 -19.79
N LEU A 41 -12.72 4.28 -19.19
CA LEU A 41 -11.85 4.25 -18.02
C LEU A 41 -10.45 4.75 -18.36
N ALA A 42 -9.92 4.42 -19.54
CA ALA A 42 -8.60 4.90 -19.97
C ALA A 42 -8.59 6.44 -20.15
N ALA A 43 -9.60 6.99 -20.84
CA ALA A 43 -9.71 8.45 -21.03
C ALA A 43 -9.95 9.20 -19.72
N ALA A 44 -10.83 8.71 -18.85
CA ALA A 44 -11.03 9.27 -17.52
C ALA A 44 -9.75 9.19 -16.67
N SER A 45 -8.96 8.12 -16.83
CA SER A 45 -7.71 7.96 -16.12
C SER A 45 -6.67 9.00 -16.51
N ASP A 46 -6.53 9.30 -17.81
CA ASP A 46 -5.55 10.30 -18.29
C ASP A 46 -5.83 11.69 -17.68
N GLU A 47 -7.10 12.09 -17.64
CA GLU A 47 -7.50 13.38 -17.07
C GLU A 47 -7.25 13.43 -15.55
N VAL A 48 -7.63 12.38 -14.82
CA VAL A 48 -7.38 12.27 -13.38
C VAL A 48 -5.89 12.31 -13.08
N VAL A 49 -5.08 11.56 -13.84
CA VAL A 49 -3.63 11.53 -13.68
C VAL A 49 -3.02 12.91 -13.93
N ALA A 50 -3.43 13.60 -14.99
CA ALA A 50 -2.94 14.94 -15.29
C ALA A 50 -3.22 15.93 -14.15
N ARG A 51 -4.40 15.84 -13.51
CA ARG A 51 -4.78 16.72 -12.38
C ARG A 51 -4.09 16.35 -11.06
N THR A 52 -3.85 15.07 -10.81
CA THR A 52 -3.44 14.58 -9.48
C THR A 52 -1.95 14.30 -9.35
N ARG A 53 -1.24 13.96 -10.43
CA ARG A 53 0.17 13.50 -10.39
C ARG A 53 1.13 14.43 -9.65
N HIS A 54 0.92 15.74 -9.73
CA HIS A 54 1.76 16.76 -9.08
C HIS A 54 1.57 16.83 -7.56
N SER A 55 0.58 16.11 -7.03
CA SER A 55 0.29 16.01 -5.59
C SER A 55 0.82 14.70 -5.00
N VAL A 56 1.32 13.78 -5.83
CA VAL A 56 1.79 12.47 -5.42
C VAL A 56 3.30 12.48 -5.45
N VAL A 57 3.90 11.97 -4.37
CA VAL A 57 5.33 12.11 -4.12
C VAL A 57 5.95 10.77 -3.75
N LYS A 58 7.26 10.64 -3.96
CA LYS A 58 8.03 9.50 -3.48
C LYS A 58 8.65 9.87 -2.15
N VAL A 59 8.56 8.98 -1.17
CA VAL A 59 9.03 9.20 0.21
C VAL A 59 10.28 8.37 0.43
N HIS A 60 11.29 8.99 1.03
CA HIS A 60 12.54 8.36 1.43
C HIS A 60 12.75 8.52 2.93
N GLY A 61 13.08 7.43 3.61
CA GLY A 61 13.57 7.41 4.97
C GLY A 61 14.94 6.74 5.01
N GLU A 62 15.92 7.37 5.65
CA GLU A 62 17.22 6.75 5.89
C GLU A 62 17.31 6.33 7.36
N SER A 63 17.77 5.10 7.57
CA SER A 63 18.04 4.58 8.90
C SER A 63 19.42 3.94 8.93
N GLU A 64 20.33 4.49 9.74
CA GLU A 64 21.61 3.82 10.00
C GLU A 64 21.38 2.52 10.81
N SER A 65 20.39 2.55 11.70
CA SER A 65 20.10 1.47 12.64
C SER A 65 19.35 0.30 12.00
N CYS A 66 18.50 0.55 11.00
CA CYS A 66 17.78 -0.49 10.27
C CYS A 66 18.57 -1.08 9.09
N PHE A 67 19.77 -0.57 8.81
CA PHE A 67 20.63 -0.99 7.67
C PHE A 67 19.90 -1.02 6.32
N THR A 68 18.91 -0.14 6.14
CA THR A 68 18.07 -0.10 4.93
C THR A 68 17.69 1.34 4.60
N VAL A 69 17.48 1.59 3.31
CA VAL A 69 16.72 2.76 2.85
C VAL A 69 15.26 2.34 2.79
N LEU A 70 14.39 3.13 3.41
CA LEU A 70 12.95 2.95 3.34
C LEU A 70 12.42 3.80 2.22
N GLU A 71 11.66 3.19 1.31
CA GLU A 71 11.09 3.88 0.17
C GLU A 71 9.60 3.57 0.06
N GLY A 72 8.85 4.62 -0.22
CA GLY A 72 7.40 4.54 -0.34
C GLY A 72 6.85 5.64 -1.22
N SER A 73 5.53 5.74 -1.19
CA SER A 73 4.76 6.79 -1.82
C SER A 73 4.10 7.65 -0.76
N GLY A 74 3.67 8.84 -1.16
CA GLY A 74 2.83 9.70 -0.35
C GLY A 74 2.06 10.67 -1.23
N PHE A 75 1.17 11.44 -0.62
CA PHE A 75 0.45 12.49 -1.35
C PHE A 75 0.16 13.69 -0.45
N VAL A 76 0.08 14.86 -1.07
CA VAL A 76 -0.17 16.12 -0.37
C VAL A 76 -1.63 16.15 0.10
N VAL A 77 -1.84 16.37 1.39
CA VAL A 77 -3.17 16.38 2.03
C VAL A 77 -3.58 17.76 2.53
N THR A 78 -2.61 18.63 2.82
CA THR A 78 -2.78 20.08 3.01
C THR A 78 -1.47 20.75 2.56
N PRO A 79 -1.40 22.09 2.40
CA PRO A 79 -0.15 22.74 2.02
C PRO A 79 1.00 22.30 2.92
N HIS A 80 2.11 21.88 2.30
CA HIS A 80 3.32 21.40 2.99
C HIS A 80 3.12 20.14 3.85
N ARG A 81 2.02 19.39 3.69
CA ARG A 81 1.76 18.16 4.43
C ARG A 81 1.57 16.99 3.49
N VAL A 82 2.39 15.95 3.67
CA VAL A 82 2.31 14.70 2.92
C VAL A 82 1.83 13.59 3.84
N MET A 83 0.80 12.86 3.43
CA MET A 83 0.39 11.62 4.09
C MET A 83 1.10 10.43 3.43
N THR A 84 1.54 9.48 4.25
CA THR A 84 2.12 8.20 3.83
C THR A 84 1.78 7.13 4.87
N ASN A 85 2.26 5.89 4.66
CA ASN A 85 2.15 4.86 5.69
C ASN A 85 3.20 5.03 6.78
N ALA A 86 2.89 4.63 8.01
CA ALA A 86 3.83 4.69 9.13
C ALA A 86 5.04 3.79 8.88
N HIS A 87 4.84 2.58 8.35
CA HIS A 87 5.94 1.66 8.08
C HIS A 87 6.94 2.17 7.01
N VAL A 88 6.57 3.16 6.19
CA VAL A 88 7.47 3.80 5.21
C VAL A 88 8.54 4.65 5.91
N VAL A 89 8.28 5.12 7.12
CA VAL A 89 9.18 6.01 7.88
C VAL A 89 9.66 5.41 9.20
N ALA A 90 9.22 4.19 9.55
CA ALA A 90 9.48 3.55 10.82
C ALA A 90 10.98 3.31 11.09
N GLY A 91 11.51 3.86 12.18
CA GLY A 91 12.91 3.71 12.58
C GLY A 91 13.92 4.49 11.73
N ALA A 92 13.48 5.25 10.73
CA ALA A 92 14.35 6.18 10.02
C ALA A 92 14.56 7.47 10.82
N GLU A 93 15.74 8.06 10.66
CA GLU A 93 16.17 9.28 11.37
C GLU A 93 16.22 10.51 10.45
N SER A 94 16.34 10.31 9.13
CA SER A 94 16.31 11.36 8.12
C SER A 94 15.22 11.07 7.09
N PHE A 95 14.53 12.13 6.62
CA PHE A 95 13.43 11.99 5.66
C PHE A 95 13.56 13.00 4.51
N SER A 96 13.23 12.53 3.32
CA SER A 96 13.05 13.40 2.17
C SER A 96 11.90 12.95 1.28
N VAL A 97 11.43 13.88 0.46
CA VAL A 97 10.35 13.67 -0.48
C VAL A 97 10.80 14.10 -1.87
N ASP A 98 10.64 13.23 -2.85
CA ASP A 98 10.87 13.53 -4.25
C ASP A 98 9.54 13.91 -4.92
N ALA A 99 9.48 15.12 -5.48
CA ALA A 99 8.34 15.63 -6.23
C ALA A 99 8.83 16.39 -7.48
N ASP A 100 8.28 16.06 -8.65
CA ASP A 100 8.61 16.70 -9.93
C ASP A 100 10.13 16.83 -10.22
N GLY A 101 10.89 15.80 -9.86
CA GLY A 101 12.33 15.73 -10.10
C GLY A 101 13.18 16.57 -9.13
N LYS A 102 12.59 17.08 -8.04
CA LYS A 102 13.28 17.76 -6.95
C LYS A 102 13.10 17.00 -5.65
N THR A 103 14.13 17.03 -4.82
CA THR A 103 14.12 16.44 -3.48
C THR A 103 13.93 17.55 -2.44
N TYR A 104 13.05 17.30 -1.49
CA TYR A 104 12.67 18.21 -0.42
C TYR A 104 12.96 17.56 0.93
N ALA A 105 13.54 18.31 1.87
CA ALA A 105 13.67 17.84 3.24
C ALA A 105 12.29 17.69 3.89
N ALA A 106 12.11 16.65 4.70
CA ALA A 106 10.87 16.36 5.37
C ALA A 106 11.08 16.05 6.86
N GLN A 107 10.03 16.24 7.64
CA GLN A 107 9.99 15.87 9.06
C GLN A 107 8.67 15.16 9.38
N VAL A 108 8.73 14.06 10.12
CA VAL A 108 7.51 13.40 10.60
C VAL A 108 6.89 14.22 11.74
N VAL A 109 5.64 14.66 11.57
CA VAL A 109 4.88 15.46 12.55
C VAL A 109 3.66 14.74 13.13
N SER A 110 3.35 13.57 12.58
CA SER A 110 2.41 12.62 13.14
C SER A 110 2.82 11.21 12.73
N TYR A 111 2.76 10.29 13.68
CA TYR A 111 3.10 8.89 13.46
C TYR A 111 2.12 8.01 14.23
N ASP A 112 1.37 7.16 13.52
CA ASP A 112 0.43 6.22 14.11
C ASP A 112 0.71 4.79 13.61
N PRO A 113 1.40 3.96 14.42
CA PRO A 113 1.71 2.58 14.04
C PRO A 113 0.49 1.65 14.05
N ARG A 114 -0.61 2.06 14.72
CA ARG A 114 -1.84 1.27 14.79
C ARG A 114 -2.65 1.45 13.53
N ASP A 115 -2.79 2.67 13.06
CA ASP A 115 -3.44 2.94 11.77
C ASP A 115 -2.47 2.85 10.59
N ASP A 116 -1.18 2.59 10.81
CA ASP A 116 -0.17 2.59 9.74
C ASP A 116 -0.19 3.88 8.91
N ILE A 117 -0.31 5.03 9.55
CA ILE A 117 -0.32 6.35 8.90
C ILE A 117 0.73 7.27 9.53
N ALA A 118 1.44 7.99 8.69
CA ALA A 118 2.29 9.09 9.08
C ALA A 118 1.95 10.37 8.28
N ILE A 119 2.23 11.52 8.87
CA ILE A 119 2.17 12.82 8.20
C ILE A 119 3.53 13.47 8.28
N LEU A 120 4.03 13.91 7.13
CA LEU A 120 5.27 14.63 6.97
C LEU A 120 4.98 16.12 6.78
N ASP A 121 5.74 16.97 7.47
CA ASP A 121 5.93 18.37 7.13
C ASP A 121 7.03 18.50 6.08
N VAL A 122 6.73 19.19 4.97
CA VAL A 122 7.63 19.39 3.83
C VAL A 122 7.54 20.87 3.42
N PRO A 123 8.20 21.78 4.16
CA PRO A 123 7.93 23.23 4.09
C PRO A 123 8.20 23.84 2.71
N ASP A 124 9.20 23.32 2.00
CA ASP A 124 9.59 23.84 0.68
C ASP A 124 8.81 23.21 -0.48
N LEU A 125 7.94 22.22 -0.20
CA LEU A 125 7.10 21.59 -1.23
C LEU A 125 5.86 22.44 -1.51
N ALA A 126 5.83 23.03 -2.71
CA ALA A 126 4.68 23.73 -3.26
C ALA A 126 3.93 22.83 -4.25
N ALA A 127 3.01 22.01 -3.73
CA ALA A 127 2.16 21.12 -4.51
C ALA A 127 0.70 21.22 -4.04
N PRO A 128 -0.29 21.07 -4.94
CA PRO A 128 -1.69 21.16 -4.58
C PRO A 128 -2.10 19.98 -3.69
N PRO A 129 -2.90 20.18 -2.64
CA PRO A 129 -3.46 19.08 -1.87
C PRO A 129 -4.51 18.30 -2.65
N LEU A 130 -4.54 16.98 -2.48
CA LEU A 130 -5.67 16.16 -2.89
C LEU A 130 -6.81 16.28 -1.88
N THR A 131 -8.04 16.19 -2.38
CA THR A 131 -9.26 16.21 -1.55
C THR A 131 -9.69 14.77 -1.26
N PHE A 132 -10.01 14.45 -0.01
CA PHE A 132 -10.61 13.16 0.34
C PHE A 132 -12.07 13.10 -0.11
N ALA A 133 -12.49 11.93 -0.56
CA ALA A 133 -13.90 11.65 -0.79
C ALA A 133 -14.67 11.75 0.52
N ASP A 134 -15.89 12.30 0.46
CA ASP A 134 -16.82 12.41 1.58
C ASP A 134 -17.74 11.18 1.73
N TYR A 135 -17.42 10.10 1.02
CA TYR A 135 -18.18 8.86 0.99
C TYR A 135 -17.27 7.63 1.03
N THR A 136 -17.82 6.53 1.52
CA THR A 136 -17.19 5.20 1.45
C THR A 136 -17.64 4.51 0.17
N ALA A 137 -16.70 4.20 -0.71
CA ALA A 137 -16.97 3.63 -2.02
C ALA A 137 -17.41 2.16 -1.94
N GLY A 138 -18.46 1.81 -2.67
CA GLY A 138 -18.99 0.45 -2.73
C GLY A 138 -18.19 -0.45 -3.69
N ALA A 139 -18.46 -1.76 -3.62
CA ALA A 139 -17.94 -2.72 -4.57
C ALA A 139 -18.34 -2.36 -6.02
N GLY A 140 -17.41 -2.56 -6.96
CA GLY A 140 -17.56 -2.21 -8.37
C GLY A 140 -17.07 -0.80 -8.73
N THR A 141 -16.76 0.05 -7.75
CA THR A 141 -16.21 1.39 -8.00
C THR A 141 -14.84 1.30 -8.65
N ASP A 142 -14.69 1.97 -9.79
CA ASP A 142 -13.40 2.14 -10.47
C ASP A 142 -12.54 3.20 -9.77
N ALA A 143 -11.25 2.92 -9.69
CA ALA A 143 -10.28 3.76 -8.99
C ALA A 143 -8.92 3.72 -9.69
N LEU A 144 -8.05 4.66 -9.31
CA LEU A 144 -6.63 4.62 -9.61
C LEU A 144 -5.82 4.54 -8.34
N VAL A 145 -4.79 3.69 -8.32
CA VAL A 145 -3.72 3.75 -7.32
C VAL A 145 -2.60 4.59 -7.91
N LEU A 146 -2.20 5.67 -7.23
CA LEU A 146 -1.20 6.62 -7.70
C LEU A 146 0.01 6.62 -6.76
N GLY A 147 1.19 6.29 -7.28
CA GLY A 147 2.41 6.26 -6.49
C GLY A 147 3.65 5.82 -7.25
N PHE A 148 4.64 5.31 -6.52
CA PHE A 148 5.99 5.02 -6.99
C PHE A 148 6.37 3.55 -6.72
N PRO A 149 5.71 2.58 -7.37
CA PRO A 149 6.09 1.18 -7.25
C PRO A 149 7.54 0.94 -7.70
N GLY A 150 8.26 0.14 -6.91
CA GLY A 150 9.69 -0.08 -7.00
C GLY A 150 10.55 1.13 -6.66
N ALA A 151 9.98 2.19 -6.06
CA ALA A 151 10.63 3.47 -5.81
C ALA A 151 11.21 4.15 -7.07
N THR A 152 10.60 3.87 -8.23
CA THR A 152 11.08 4.33 -9.54
C THR A 152 10.30 5.55 -10.03
N SER A 153 9.56 5.41 -11.13
CA SER A 153 8.75 6.45 -11.73
C SER A 153 7.34 6.47 -11.15
N PHE A 154 6.72 7.64 -11.15
CA PHE A 154 5.28 7.78 -10.94
C PHE A 154 4.52 6.79 -11.83
N THR A 155 3.56 6.08 -11.24
CA THR A 155 2.70 5.13 -11.93
C THR A 155 1.26 5.36 -11.45
N ALA A 156 0.32 5.25 -12.39
CA ALA A 156 -1.10 5.17 -12.11
C ALA A 156 -1.59 3.76 -12.49
N SER A 157 -2.10 2.99 -11.52
CA SER A 157 -2.67 1.66 -11.74
C SER A 157 -4.19 1.75 -11.76
N PRO A 158 -4.85 1.23 -12.80
CA PRO A 158 -6.26 0.88 -12.70
C PRO A 158 -6.50 -0.10 -11.56
N ALA A 159 -7.51 0.19 -10.75
CA ALA A 159 -8.00 -0.68 -9.70
C ALA A 159 -9.52 -0.63 -9.65
N ARG A 160 -10.13 -1.67 -9.08
CA ARG A 160 -11.57 -1.70 -8.79
C ARG A 160 -11.80 -2.20 -7.38
N ILE A 161 -12.66 -1.52 -6.62
CA ILE A 161 -13.02 -1.95 -5.28
C ILE A 161 -13.83 -3.24 -5.38
N ARG A 162 -13.33 -4.32 -4.78
CA ARG A 162 -14.03 -5.61 -4.66
C ARG A 162 -14.92 -5.65 -3.43
N ALA A 163 -14.44 -5.08 -2.33
CA ALA A 163 -15.15 -5.05 -1.06
C ALA A 163 -14.62 -3.89 -0.20
N VAL A 164 -15.46 -3.42 0.72
CA VAL A 164 -15.07 -2.67 1.91
C VAL A 164 -15.35 -3.56 3.12
N THR A 165 -14.38 -3.72 4.00
CA THR A 165 -14.49 -4.64 5.15
C THR A 165 -13.62 -4.18 6.30
N ASP A 166 -13.98 -4.58 7.51
CA ASP A 166 -13.09 -4.51 8.66
C ASP A 166 -12.09 -5.67 8.60
N LEU A 167 -10.81 -5.33 8.55
CA LEU A 167 -9.70 -6.27 8.56
C LEU A 167 -9.08 -6.28 9.95
N ASN A 168 -9.08 -7.45 10.58
CA ASN A 168 -8.36 -7.69 11.82
C ASN A 168 -6.95 -8.20 11.49
N GLY A 169 -5.94 -7.47 11.94
CA GLY A 169 -4.54 -7.83 11.70
C GLY A 169 -3.61 -7.16 12.71
N PRO A 170 -2.32 -7.50 12.69
CA PRO A 170 -1.36 -6.85 13.55
C PRO A 170 -1.20 -5.34 13.25
N ASP A 171 -0.74 -4.59 14.24
CA ASP A 171 -0.08 -3.30 14.03
C ASP A 171 1.24 -3.48 13.27
N ILE A 172 1.88 -2.39 12.83
CA ILE A 172 3.11 -2.49 12.01
C ILE A 172 4.28 -3.16 12.74
N TYR A 173 4.21 -3.26 14.08
CA TYR A 173 5.24 -3.88 14.91
C TYR A 173 4.90 -5.30 15.35
N GLN A 174 3.75 -5.84 14.93
CA GLN A 174 3.25 -7.17 15.29
C GLN A 174 3.15 -7.40 16.81
N THR A 175 2.87 -6.32 17.56
CA THR A 175 2.76 -6.35 19.03
C THR A 175 1.32 -6.39 19.52
N THR A 176 0.37 -5.91 18.70
CA THR A 176 -1.04 -5.90 19.04
C THR A 176 -1.91 -6.12 17.81
N SER A 177 -3.13 -6.62 18.02
CA SER A 177 -4.13 -6.72 16.96
C SER A 177 -4.98 -5.46 16.90
N VAL A 178 -5.19 -4.96 15.68
CA VAL A 178 -6.01 -3.79 15.40
C VAL A 178 -7.01 -4.13 14.31
N THR A 179 -8.15 -3.47 14.36
CA THR A 179 -9.20 -3.55 13.35
C THR A 179 -9.13 -2.29 12.51
N ARG A 180 -9.04 -2.43 11.19
CA ARG A 180 -9.00 -1.31 10.24
C ARG A 180 -10.07 -1.50 9.18
N GLN A 181 -10.83 -0.47 8.86
CA GLN A 181 -11.71 -0.48 7.69
C GLN A 181 -10.85 -0.33 6.42
N VAL A 182 -10.94 -1.30 5.52
CA VAL A 182 -10.11 -1.35 4.30
C VAL A 182 -10.94 -1.64 3.06
N TYR A 183 -10.46 -1.16 1.92
CA TYR A 183 -10.83 -1.66 0.61
C TYR A 183 -9.96 -2.86 0.23
N VAL A 184 -10.61 -3.87 -0.34
CA VAL A 184 -9.96 -4.91 -1.14
C VAL A 184 -10.04 -4.48 -2.60
N LEU A 185 -8.89 -4.38 -3.27
CA LEU A 185 -8.77 -3.90 -4.64
C LEU A 185 -8.49 -5.05 -5.60
N ALA A 186 -9.20 -5.09 -6.73
CA ALA A 186 -8.80 -5.85 -7.91
C ALA A 186 -7.89 -4.98 -8.76
N GLY A 187 -6.65 -5.43 -8.99
CA GLY A 187 -5.65 -4.63 -9.69
C GLY A 187 -4.99 -3.60 -8.76
N SER A 188 -3.71 -3.36 -9.00
CA SER A 188 -2.81 -2.39 -8.37
C SER A 188 -1.37 -2.78 -8.75
N PHE A 189 -0.37 -2.05 -8.25
CA PHE A 189 1.02 -2.51 -8.34
C PHE A 189 1.37 -3.42 -7.16
N SER A 190 2.15 -4.45 -7.43
CA SER A 190 2.61 -5.41 -6.43
C SER A 190 4.04 -5.20 -5.93
N LYS A 191 4.75 -4.22 -6.48
CA LYS A 191 6.15 -3.94 -6.11
C LYS A 191 6.20 -3.18 -4.77
N SER A 192 7.30 -3.37 -4.03
CA SER A 192 7.67 -2.50 -2.89
C SER A 192 7.65 -1.01 -3.29
N GLY A 193 7.58 -0.08 -2.35
CA GLY A 193 7.49 1.36 -2.67
C GLY A 193 6.07 1.85 -3.04
N GLY A 194 5.12 0.94 -3.27
CA GLY A 194 3.71 1.29 -3.47
C GLY A 194 3.00 1.74 -2.19
N SER A 195 3.47 1.36 -1.01
CA SER A 195 2.87 1.77 0.27
C SER A 195 2.84 3.30 0.41
N GLY A 196 1.70 3.82 0.88
CA GLY A 196 1.40 5.25 1.00
C GLY A 196 0.84 5.86 -0.29
N SER A 197 0.61 5.07 -1.35
CA SER A 197 -0.02 5.55 -2.58
C SER A 197 -1.45 6.03 -2.33
N ALA A 198 -1.85 7.08 -3.05
CA ALA A 198 -3.23 7.54 -3.03
C ALA A 198 -4.10 6.58 -3.86
N VAL A 199 -5.24 6.13 -3.30
CA VAL A 199 -6.30 5.49 -4.07
C VAL A 199 -7.34 6.57 -4.36
N VAL A 200 -7.58 6.89 -5.64
CA VAL A 200 -8.48 7.97 -6.05
C VAL A 200 -9.64 7.46 -6.91
N ASP A 201 -10.80 8.12 -6.81
CA ASP A 201 -11.91 7.93 -7.75
C ASP A 201 -11.63 8.59 -9.11
N LEU A 202 -12.55 8.46 -10.07
CA LEU A 202 -12.43 9.07 -11.40
C LEU A 202 -12.64 10.61 -11.41
N ASN A 203 -12.92 11.22 -10.25
CA ASN A 203 -12.92 12.67 -10.08
C ASN A 203 -11.57 13.16 -9.52
N GLY A 204 -10.72 12.26 -9.02
CA GLY A 204 -9.45 12.59 -8.36
C GLY A 204 -9.57 12.78 -6.84
N ASN A 205 -10.70 12.40 -6.24
CA ASN A 205 -10.89 12.41 -4.80
C ASN A 205 -10.25 11.16 -4.18
N VAL A 206 -9.52 11.33 -3.08
CA VAL A 206 -8.86 10.23 -2.36
C VAL A 206 -9.90 9.39 -1.65
N LEU A 207 -10.06 8.16 -2.12
CA LEU A 207 -10.84 7.10 -1.49
C LEU A 207 -10.10 6.49 -0.31
N GLY A 208 -8.77 6.41 -0.35
CA GLY A 208 -7.99 5.74 0.68
C GLY A 208 -6.48 5.78 0.49
N VAL A 209 -5.76 5.14 1.41
CA VAL A 209 -4.29 5.03 1.44
C VAL A 209 -3.90 3.57 1.23
N TYR A 210 -3.21 3.28 0.13
CA TYR A 210 -2.74 1.95 -0.22
C TYR A 210 -1.60 1.51 0.71
N PHE A 211 -1.67 0.32 1.30
CA PHE A 211 -0.66 -0.16 2.25
C PHE A 211 -0.05 -1.52 1.88
N GLY A 212 -0.52 -2.18 0.83
CA GLY A 212 0.12 -3.41 0.35
C GLY A 212 -0.75 -4.27 -0.56
N ALA A 213 -0.12 -5.31 -1.08
CA ALA A 213 -0.78 -6.37 -1.86
C ALA A 213 -0.71 -7.70 -1.12
N GLU A 214 -1.61 -8.61 -1.45
CA GLU A 214 -1.55 -9.99 -0.99
C GLU A 214 -0.29 -10.67 -1.56
N SER A 215 0.55 -11.23 -0.69
CA SER A 215 1.83 -11.85 -1.10
C SER A 215 1.65 -13.09 -1.99
N SER A 216 0.51 -13.79 -1.86
CA SER A 216 0.14 -14.96 -2.67
C SER A 216 -0.56 -14.60 -3.98
N SER A 217 -1.02 -13.35 -4.12
CA SER A 217 -1.77 -12.85 -5.27
C SER A 217 -1.33 -11.43 -5.61
N TRP A 218 -0.51 -11.32 -6.67
CA TRP A 218 -0.09 -10.03 -7.23
C TRP A 218 -1.22 -9.18 -7.82
N THR A 219 -2.48 -9.62 -7.69
CA THR A 219 -3.67 -8.97 -8.27
C THR A 219 -4.62 -8.41 -7.22
N THR A 220 -4.39 -8.69 -5.93
CA THR A 220 -5.21 -8.19 -4.82
C THR A 220 -4.44 -7.13 -4.05
N GLY A 221 -4.95 -5.91 -4.04
CA GLY A 221 -4.40 -4.79 -3.25
C GLY A 221 -5.27 -4.48 -2.03
N PHE A 222 -4.69 -3.78 -1.06
CA PHE A 222 -5.39 -3.29 0.13
C PHE A 222 -5.12 -1.81 0.37
N ALA A 223 -6.16 -1.09 0.75
CA ALA A 223 -6.07 0.33 1.10
C ALA A 223 -6.96 0.64 2.30
N MET A 224 -6.49 1.46 3.23
CA MET A 224 -7.33 1.99 4.30
C MET A 224 -8.29 3.03 3.73
N THR A 225 -9.54 3.02 4.18
CA THR A 225 -10.54 3.97 3.66
C THR A 225 -10.24 5.39 4.13
N ALA A 226 -10.75 6.39 3.39
CA ALA A 226 -10.75 7.79 3.79
C ALA A 226 -11.32 7.97 5.20
N GLU A 227 -12.40 7.25 5.52
CA GLU A 227 -13.01 7.20 6.85
C GLU A 227 -12.05 6.69 7.91
N GLN A 228 -11.33 5.58 7.65
CA GLN A 228 -10.33 5.02 8.58
C GLN A 228 -9.21 6.01 8.89
N VAL A 229 -8.72 6.75 7.90
CA VAL A 229 -7.56 7.65 8.08
C VAL A 229 -7.96 9.09 8.49
N ALA A 230 -9.24 9.41 8.48
CA ALA A 230 -9.75 10.75 8.81
C ALA A 230 -9.30 11.27 10.21
N PRO A 231 -9.21 10.46 11.27
CA PRO A 231 -8.68 10.93 12.55
C PRO A 231 -7.23 11.45 12.47
N GLN A 232 -6.42 10.91 11.55
CA GLN A 232 -5.04 11.32 11.34
C GLN A 232 -4.96 12.67 10.63
N MET A 233 -5.93 12.99 9.76
CA MET A 233 -6.00 14.31 9.09
C MET A 233 -6.07 15.48 10.06
N ALA A 234 -6.70 15.31 11.22
CA ALA A 234 -6.72 16.33 12.26
C ALA A 234 -5.31 16.68 12.78
N LYS A 235 -4.40 15.70 12.77
CA LYS A 235 -2.99 15.84 13.19
C LYS A 235 -2.10 16.49 12.13
N ALA A 236 -2.61 16.75 10.90
CA ALA A 236 -1.86 17.46 9.88
C ALA A 236 -1.53 18.91 10.27
N ARG A 237 -2.20 19.45 11.30
CA ARG A 237 -1.92 20.76 11.89
C ARG A 237 -0.73 20.76 12.86
N ASN A 238 -0.12 19.60 13.12
CA ASN A 238 1.06 19.50 13.96
C ASN A 238 2.29 20.07 13.23
N PHE A 239 3.27 20.52 14.02
CA PHE A 239 4.55 21.05 13.56
C PHE A 239 5.74 20.45 14.31
N GLU A 240 5.51 19.81 15.44
CA GLU A 240 6.59 19.23 16.25
C GLU A 240 7.03 17.88 15.69
N ALA A 241 8.34 17.67 15.67
CA ALA A 241 8.93 16.40 15.29
C ALA A 241 8.40 15.26 16.17
N THR A 242 8.04 14.14 15.54
CA THR A 242 7.57 12.93 16.22
C THR A 242 8.53 11.78 15.97
N ASP A 243 8.80 11.02 17.02
CA ASP A 243 9.59 9.78 16.96
C ASP A 243 8.93 8.73 16.04
N THR A 244 9.71 8.07 15.19
CA THR A 244 9.25 7.05 14.25
C THR A 244 9.38 5.63 14.79
N GLY A 245 9.69 5.48 16.08
CA GLY A 245 9.83 4.21 16.76
C GLY A 245 11.01 3.38 16.26
N ARG A 246 10.80 2.08 16.16
CA ARG A 246 11.85 1.10 15.84
C ARG A 246 11.71 0.60 14.41
N CYS A 247 12.75 -0.06 13.91
CA CYS A 247 12.68 -0.81 12.66
C CYS A 247 11.52 -1.81 12.68
N VAL A 248 10.78 -1.88 11.58
CA VAL A 248 9.82 -2.96 11.32
C VAL A 248 10.60 -4.23 10.98
N SER A 249 10.16 -5.37 11.54
CA SER A 249 10.78 -6.70 11.40
C SER A 249 10.15 -7.54 10.30
#